data_AF-A0A4R0X2S6-F1
#
_entry.id   AF-A0A4R0X2S6-F1
#
_cell.length_a   1.000
_cell.length_b   1.000
_cell.length_c   1.000
_cell.angle_alpha   90.00
_cell.angle_beta   90.00
_cell.angle_gamma   90.00
#
_symmetry.space_group_name_H-M   'P 1'
#
loop_
_entity.id
_entity.type
_entity.pdbx_description
1 polymer ?
#
loop_
_entity_poly.entity_id
_entity_poly.type
_entity_poly.pdbx_seq_one_letter_code
_entity_poly.pdbx_strand_id
1 'polypeptide(L)' 'ACEAHAAPVALARQAQRVTLPSQLIAELPNGVKLILECADDDASLVMTMIETLGRCHVPVRR' A
#
# COMPACT_ATOMS: atom_id res chain seq x y z
N ALA A 1 -6.86 48.38 28.53
CA ALA A 1 -6.14 47.97 27.31
C ALA A 1 -6.30 46.46 27.18
N CYS A 2 -6.84 45.99 26.06
CA CYS A 2 -7.05 44.57 25.78
C CYS A 2 -5.77 44.01 25.15
N GLU A 3 -5.12 43.03 25.76
CA GLU A 3 -4.06 42.25 25.10
C GLU A 3 -4.47 40.78 25.09
N ALA A 4 -5.12 40.39 23.99
CA ALA A 4 -5.38 39.00 23.68
C ALA A 4 -4.10 38.39 23.12
N HIS A 5 -3.38 37.62 23.95
CA HIS A 5 -2.31 36.74 23.50
C HIS A 5 -2.91 35.54 22.75
N ALA A 6 -3.11 35.69 21.44
CA ALA A 6 -3.45 34.57 20.56
C ALA A 6 -2.16 33.80 20.20
N ALA A 7 -1.84 32.78 21.00
CA ALA A 7 -0.86 31.77 20.65
C ALA A 7 -1.35 30.92 19.45
N PRO A 8 -0.45 30.42 18.60
CA PRO A 8 -0.78 30.01 17.24
C PRO A 8 -1.56 28.69 17.24
N VAL A 9 -2.81 28.74 16.76
CA VAL A 9 -3.45 27.54 16.20
C VAL A 9 -2.72 27.25 14.90
N ALA A 10 -1.62 26.50 15.01
CA ALA A 10 -1.10 25.72 13.91
C ALA A 10 -2.21 24.72 13.56
N LEU A 11 -3.10 25.16 12.67
CA LEU A 11 -4.06 24.29 12.01
C LEU A 11 -3.18 23.33 11.21
N ALA A 12 -2.81 22.23 11.86
CA ALA A 12 -2.23 21.08 11.23
C ALA A 12 -3.27 20.67 10.19
N ARG A 13 -3.10 21.19 8.97
CA ARG A 13 -3.70 20.66 7.77
C ARG A 13 -3.20 19.23 7.75
N GLN A 14 -3.95 18.34 8.41
CA GLN A 14 -3.95 16.93 8.10
C GLN A 14 -4.40 16.91 6.66
N ALA A 15 -3.45 17.10 5.75
CA ALA A 15 -3.63 16.81 4.36
C ALA A 15 -3.99 15.34 4.38
N GLN A 16 -5.29 15.08 4.31
CA GLN A 16 -5.83 13.75 4.15
C GLN A 16 -5.24 13.29 2.83
N ARG A 17 -4.07 12.64 2.90
CA ARG A 17 -3.43 12.08 1.71
C ARG A 17 -4.45 11.07 1.22
N VAL A 18 -5.05 11.38 0.08
CA VAL A 18 -5.81 10.39 -0.66
C VAL A 18 -4.76 9.40 -1.12
N THR A 19 -4.61 8.31 -0.39
CA THR A 19 -3.75 7.22 -0.80
C THR A 19 -4.42 6.56 -1.98
N LEU A 20 -3.74 6.57 -3.12
CA LEU A 20 -4.20 5.78 -4.24
C LEU A 20 -4.00 4.30 -3.89
N PRO A 21 -4.97 3.42 -4.19
CA PRO A 21 -4.80 1.99 -4.02
C PRO A 21 -3.55 1.55 -4.80
N SER A 22 -2.71 0.77 -4.14
CA SER A 22 -1.53 0.17 -4.76
C SER A 22 -1.88 -1.21 -5.30
N GLN A 23 -1.15 -1.69 -6.31
CA GLN A 23 -1.39 -3.02 -6.88
C GLN A 23 -0.11 -3.86 -6.86
N LEU A 24 -0.24 -5.10 -6.38
CA LEU A 24 0.78 -6.14 -6.55
C LEU A 24 0.45 -6.97 -7.80
N ILE A 25 1.36 -6.94 -8.77
CA ILE A 25 1.23 -7.68 -10.03
C ILE A 25 2.30 -8.76 -10.09
N ALA A 26 1.90 -10.01 -10.31
CA ALA A 26 2.81 -11.14 -10.49
C ALA A 26 2.49 -11.91 -11.77
N GLU A 27 3.49 -12.10 -12.63
CA GLU A 27 3.41 -12.96 -13.81
C GLU A 27 3.96 -14.33 -13.46
N LEU A 28 3.09 -15.33 -13.47
CA LEU A 28 3.40 -16.69 -13.09
C LEU A 28 3.95 -17.47 -14.31
N PRO A 29 4.74 -18.54 -14.09
CA PRO A 29 5.37 -19.30 -15.17
C PRO A 29 4.38 -20.10 -16.05
N ASN A 30 3.13 -20.22 -15.62
CA ASN A 30 2.03 -20.71 -16.45
C ASN A 30 1.40 -19.59 -17.32
N GLY A 31 2.00 -18.40 -17.38
CA GLY A 31 1.47 -17.25 -18.10
C GLY A 31 0.23 -16.61 -17.45
N VAL A 32 -0.18 -17.05 -16.25
CA VAL A 32 -1.26 -16.40 -15.49
C VAL A 32 -0.73 -15.12 -14.86
N LYS A 33 -1.48 -14.05 -14.99
CA LYS A 33 -1.20 -12.77 -14.32
C LYS A 33 -2.09 -12.65 -13.10
N LEU A 34 -1.48 -12.54 -11.91
CA LEU A 34 -2.16 -12.28 -10.66
C LEU A 34 -2.06 -10.78 -10.35
N ILE A 35 -3.19 -10.14 -10.06
CA ILE A 35 -3.29 -8.72 -9.72
C ILE A 35 -4.06 -8.61 -8.42
N LEU A 36 -3.46 -7.95 -7.44
CA LEU A 36 -3.97 -7.86 -6.08
C LEU A 36 -3.94 -6.40 -5.66
N GLU A 37 -5.09 -5.86 -5.26
CA GLU A 37 -5.19 -4.51 -4.70
C GLU A 37 -4.62 -4.50 -3.28
N CYS A 38 -3.92 -3.44 -2.91
CA CYS A 38 -3.24 -3.27 -1.63
C CYS A 38 -3.59 -1.89 -1.05
N ALA A 39 -3.96 -1.86 0.22
CA ALA A 39 -4.17 -0.63 0.97
C ALA A 39 -2.93 -0.26 1.83
N ASP A 40 -2.91 0.94 2.40
CA ASP A 40 -1.77 1.47 3.18
C ASP A 40 -1.33 0.57 4.34
N ASP A 41 -2.26 -0.14 4.99
CA ASP A 41 -1.98 -1.00 6.15
C ASP A 41 -1.52 -2.43 5.79
N ASP A 42 -1.44 -2.75 4.49
CA ASP A 42 -1.18 -4.12 4.03
C ASP A 42 0.31 -4.41 3.80
N ALA A 43 1.25 -3.59 4.27
CA ALA A 43 2.68 -3.80 4.01
C ALA A 43 3.18 -5.19 4.42
N SER A 44 2.77 -5.70 5.59
CA SER A 44 3.10 -7.05 6.05
C SER A 44 2.43 -8.14 5.20
N LEU A 45 1.21 -7.88 4.74
CA LEU A 45 0.47 -8.79 3.87
C LEU A 45 1.14 -8.88 2.50
N VAL A 46 1.44 -7.75 1.87
CA VAL A 46 2.15 -7.65 0.58
C VAL A 46 3.49 -8.39 0.64
N MET A 47 4.27 -8.18 1.71
CA MET A 47 5.55 -8.87 1.89
C MET A 47 5.36 -10.40 2.00
N THR A 48 4.38 -10.84 2.78
CA THR A 48 4.04 -12.28 2.92
C THR A 48 3.61 -12.89 1.59
N MET A 49 2.82 -12.15 0.80
CA MET A 49 2.36 -12.60 -0.53
C MET A 49 3.52 -12.76 -1.49
N ILE A 50 4.44 -11.78 -1.55
CA ILE A 50 5.65 -11.87 -2.39
C ILE A 50 6.49 -13.08 -2.00
N GLU A 51 6.75 -13.28 -0.70
CA GLU A 51 7.49 -14.46 -0.24
C GLU A 51 6.80 -15.77 -0.59
N THR A 52 5.47 -15.83 -0.43
CA THR A 52 4.68 -17.02 -0.71
C THR A 52 4.72 -17.35 -2.20
N LEU A 53 4.51 -16.35 -3.06
CA LEU A 53 4.60 -16.50 -4.52
C LEU A 53 5.98 -16.98 -4.97
N GLY A 54 7.06 -16.53 -4.31
CA GLY A 54 8.42 -16.99 -4.61
C GLY A 54 8.73 -18.43 -4.17
N ARG A 55 8.01 -18.95 -3.15
CA ARG A 55 8.19 -20.32 -2.63
C ARG A 55 7.27 -21.33 -3.30
N CYS A 56 6.10 -20.91 -3.77
CA CYS A 56 5.12 -21.80 -4.39
C CYS A 56 5.59 -22.31 -5.76
N HIS A 57 5.50 -23.61 -5.98
CA HIS A 57 5.73 -24.19 -7.31
C HIS A 57 4.52 -23.93 -8.20
N VAL A 58 4.72 -23.22 -9.30
CA VAL A 58 3.72 -23.08 -10.37
C VAL A 58 4.24 -23.82 -11.60
N PRO A 59 3.48 -24.78 -12.16
CA PRO A 59 3.94 -25.53 -13.32
C PRO A 59 4.11 -24.60 -14.52
N VAL A 60 5.25 -24.70 -15.20
CA VAL A 60 5.50 -23.96 -16.45
C VAL A 60 4.58 -24.49 -17.54
N ARG A 61 3.89 -23.59 -18.26
CA ARG A 61 3.19 -23.99 -19.48
C ARG A 61 4.22 -24.10 -20.60
N ARG A 62 4.42 -25.31 -21.11
CA ARG A 62 5.22 -25.59 -22.32
C ARG A 62 4.41 -25.34 -23.57
#